data_AF-A0A5D4R8M8-F1
#
_entry.id   AF-A0A5D4R8M8-F1
#
_cell.length_a   1.000
_cell.length_b   1.000
_cell.length_c   1.000
_cell.angle_alpha   90.00
_cell.angle_beta   90.00
_cell.angle_gamma   90.00
#
_symmetry.space_group_name_H-M   'P 1'
#
loop_
_entity.id
_entity.type
_entity.pdbx_description
1 polymer ?
#
loop_
_entity_poly.entity_id
_entity_poly.type
_entity_poly.pdbx_seq_one_letter_code
_entity_poly.pdbx_strand_id
1 'polypeptide(L)'
;MFIMETQFMKAYTIKEVSKKIGVPSGTLRQWEKDLNGLLVIPRSKQGVRFFTDTEIELLGKIKEMREKNLSKEMIRHLMQIHLDGRGEEDAGTLPASPPAVTRSLEANPVNDMELFMEALDSYKESFLADIRSEIRNGIRKEVLEEVKKEITRGSVHTVKTISDSIYKTAEGTKSQLKSLSHKIEQVSEDTSETFGAFSEEVARASEGTSEQIRQLTSRVSDSSEAASEEFKTMIHYISKSAEITNHEITSLIDTLNKDRDAYLHAMNEEREQYRVDIKQREDIFQDFVVGFRQAAAAEEKAKKGWKFWK
;
A
#
# COMPACT_ATOMS: atom_id res chain seq x y z
N MET A 1 -2.42 -1.58 40.88
CA MET A 1 -2.76 -1.82 39.46
C MET A 1 -1.56 -1.33 38.66
N PHE A 2 -0.64 -2.24 38.31
CA PHE A 2 0.56 -1.87 37.56
C PHE A 2 0.16 -1.65 36.11
N ILE A 3 0.24 -0.41 35.65
CA ILE A 3 0.15 -0.06 34.24
C ILE A 3 1.45 -0.56 33.62
N MET A 4 1.38 -1.70 32.92
CA MET A 4 2.47 -2.06 32.01
C MET A 4 2.42 -1.09 30.84
N GLU A 5 3.36 -0.16 30.81
CA GLU A 5 3.72 0.54 29.58
C GLU A 5 3.96 -0.51 28.49
N THR A 6 3.03 -0.61 27.55
CA THR A 6 3.26 -1.33 26.31
C THR A 6 4.30 -0.54 25.52
N GLN A 7 5.56 -0.85 25.78
CA GLN A 7 6.68 -0.35 25.00
C GLN A 7 6.50 -0.83 23.57
N PHE A 8 6.15 0.10 22.66
CA PHE A 8 6.07 -0.17 21.24
C PHE A 8 7.47 -0.54 20.72
N MET A 9 7.77 -1.84 20.65
CA MET A 9 8.98 -2.31 19.98
C MET A 9 8.80 -2.15 18.47
N LYS A 10 9.68 -1.35 17.85
CA LYS A 10 9.67 -1.14 16.41
C LYS A 10 10.06 -2.44 15.71
N ALA A 11 9.17 -2.94 14.86
CA ALA A 11 9.40 -4.10 14.03
C ALA A 11 9.85 -3.64 12.64
N TYR A 12 10.95 -4.20 12.16
CA TYR A 12 11.55 -3.94 10.86
C TYR A 12 11.38 -5.14 9.93
N THR A 13 11.24 -4.86 8.65
CA THR A 13 11.23 -5.88 7.60
C THR A 13 12.64 -6.30 7.21
N ILE A 14 12.79 -7.48 6.60
CA ILE A 14 14.10 -7.97 6.11
C ILE A 14 14.79 -6.98 5.15
N LYS A 15 14.00 -6.20 4.40
CA LYS A 15 14.52 -5.17 3.48
C LYS A 15 15.10 -3.98 4.26
N GLU A 16 14.44 -3.54 5.31
CA GLU A 16 14.91 -2.45 6.17
C GLU A 16 16.15 -2.88 6.96
N VAL A 17 16.18 -4.10 7.48
CA VAL A 17 17.37 -4.65 8.15
C VAL A 17 18.55 -4.81 7.19
N SER A 18 18.29 -5.29 5.97
CA SER A 18 19.31 -5.38 4.91
C SER A 18 19.96 -4.02 4.63
N LYS A 19 19.16 -2.94 4.61
CA LYS A 19 19.66 -1.57 4.44
C LYS A 19 20.40 -1.06 5.68
N LYS A 20 19.93 -1.37 6.89
CA LYS A 20 20.55 -0.93 8.15
C LYS A 20 21.92 -1.57 8.41
N ILE A 21 22.06 -2.87 8.14
CA ILE A 21 23.28 -3.64 8.43
C ILE A 21 24.23 -3.69 7.22
N GLY A 22 23.74 -3.34 6.03
CA GLY A 22 24.53 -3.35 4.78
C GLY A 22 24.82 -4.76 4.27
N VAL A 23 23.93 -5.71 4.53
CA VAL A 23 24.07 -7.12 4.13
C VAL A 23 22.89 -7.50 3.23
N PRO A 24 23.11 -8.15 2.07
CA PRO A 24 22.02 -8.54 1.18
C PRO A 24 21.00 -9.44 1.87
N SER A 25 19.71 -9.24 1.56
CA SER A 25 18.61 -10.03 2.16
C SER A 25 18.73 -11.54 1.94
N GLY A 26 19.38 -11.99 0.84
CA GLY A 26 19.70 -13.40 0.61
C GLY A 26 20.72 -13.96 1.61
N THR A 27 21.74 -13.16 1.94
CA THR A 27 22.76 -13.51 2.94
C THR A 27 22.18 -13.58 4.34
N LEU A 28 21.26 -12.67 4.69
CA LEU A 28 20.54 -12.73 5.97
C LEU A 28 19.71 -14.01 6.12
N ARG A 29 19.06 -14.47 5.04
CA ARG A 29 18.34 -15.76 5.02
C ARG A 29 19.29 -16.96 5.15
N GLN A 30 20.47 -16.85 4.56
CA GLN A 30 21.49 -17.89 4.70
C GLN A 30 22.04 -17.94 6.13
N TRP A 31 22.18 -16.79 6.80
CA TRP A 31 22.60 -16.73 8.20
C TRP A 31 21.55 -17.32 9.15
N GLU A 32 20.26 -17.08 8.91
CA GLU A 32 19.15 -17.77 9.61
C GLU A 32 19.27 -19.30 9.49
N LYS A 33 19.56 -19.82 8.29
CA LYS A 33 19.77 -21.27 8.08
C LYS A 33 21.05 -21.77 8.72
N ASP A 34 22.13 -21.00 8.64
CA ASP A 34 23.46 -21.38 9.10
C ASP A 34 23.54 -21.43 10.64
N LEU A 35 22.84 -20.51 11.31
CA LEU A 35 22.80 -20.34 12.76
C LEU A 35 21.45 -20.78 13.34
N ASN A 36 20.78 -21.70 12.66
CA ASN A 36 19.51 -22.27 13.10
C ASN A 36 19.66 -22.85 14.52
N GLY A 37 18.83 -22.39 15.45
CA GLY A 37 18.88 -22.73 16.88
C GLY A 37 19.47 -21.63 17.79
N LEU A 38 20.35 -20.75 17.29
CA LEU A 38 20.84 -19.56 18.03
C LEU A 38 20.16 -18.27 17.57
N LEU A 39 19.84 -18.17 16.28
CA LEU A 39 19.13 -17.01 15.71
C LEU A 39 17.67 -17.38 15.44
N VAL A 40 16.77 -17.10 16.39
CA VAL A 40 15.33 -17.29 16.21
C VAL A 40 14.72 -15.98 15.72
N ILE A 41 14.41 -15.89 14.43
CA ILE A 41 13.74 -14.70 13.86
C ILE A 41 12.22 -14.82 14.12
N PRO A 42 11.61 -13.89 14.86
CA PRO A 42 10.17 -13.88 15.10
C PRO A 42 9.36 -13.82 13.79
N ARG A 43 8.24 -14.53 13.75
CA ARG A 43 7.29 -14.49 12.63
C ARG A 43 5.95 -13.93 13.07
N SER A 44 5.34 -13.11 12.22
CA SER A 44 4.00 -12.57 12.45
C SER A 44 2.95 -13.67 12.41
N LYS A 45 1.72 -13.37 12.83
CA LYS A 45 0.55 -14.28 12.70
C LYS A 45 0.30 -14.74 11.26
N GLN A 46 0.84 -14.03 10.27
CA GLN A 46 0.76 -14.34 8.83
C GLN A 46 2.02 -15.05 8.31
N GLY A 47 2.96 -15.43 9.17
CA GLY A 47 4.19 -16.14 8.81
C GLY A 47 5.30 -15.28 8.20
N VAL A 48 5.14 -13.95 8.20
CA VAL A 48 6.15 -13.00 7.68
C VAL A 48 7.20 -12.74 8.77
N ARG A 49 8.48 -12.75 8.38
CA ARG A 49 9.61 -12.45 9.29
C ARG A 49 9.61 -10.97 9.66
N PHE A 50 9.73 -10.67 10.94
CA PHE A 50 9.98 -9.32 11.44
C PHE A 50 11.19 -9.34 12.37
N PHE A 51 11.91 -8.23 12.42
CA PHE A 51 13.12 -8.05 13.23
C PHE A 51 12.88 -6.91 14.19
N THR A 52 13.23 -7.08 15.45
CA THR A 52 13.29 -6.00 16.44
C THR A 52 14.73 -5.54 16.61
N ASP A 53 14.94 -4.52 17.44
CA ASP A 53 16.29 -3.96 17.65
C ASP A 53 17.26 -5.01 18.24
N THR A 54 16.77 -6.01 18.99
CA THR A 54 17.60 -7.09 19.55
C THR A 54 18.14 -8.03 18.46
N GLU A 55 17.30 -8.43 17.49
CA GLU A 55 17.76 -9.26 16.38
C GLU A 55 18.71 -8.49 15.45
N ILE A 56 18.50 -7.17 15.29
CA ILE A 56 19.39 -6.31 14.51
C ILE A 56 20.77 -6.23 15.16
N GLU A 57 20.86 -6.10 16.48
CA GLU A 57 22.13 -6.09 17.21
C GLU A 57 22.87 -7.44 17.09
N LEU A 58 22.14 -8.54 17.21
CA LEU A 58 22.68 -9.89 17.07
C LEU A 58 23.23 -10.13 15.65
N LEU A 59 22.49 -9.71 14.62
CA LEU A 59 22.93 -9.75 13.23
C LEU A 59 24.16 -8.85 13.00
N GLY A 60 24.27 -7.73 13.71
CA GLY A 60 25.45 -6.87 13.72
C GLY A 60 26.69 -7.60 14.27
N LYS A 61 26.56 -8.28 15.42
CA LYS A 61 27.64 -9.10 16.01
C LYS A 61 28.05 -10.25 15.07
N ILE A 62 27.09 -10.90 14.43
CA ILE A 62 27.36 -11.95 13.43
C ILE A 62 28.13 -11.39 12.23
N LYS A 63 27.78 -10.20 11.76
CA LYS A 63 28.51 -9.52 10.68
C LYS A 63 29.97 -9.29 11.07
N GLU A 64 30.22 -8.73 12.25
CA GLU A 64 31.59 -8.48 12.72
C GLU A 64 32.42 -9.77 12.85
N MET A 65 31.81 -10.84 13.35
CA MET A 65 32.47 -12.15 13.45
C MET A 65 32.78 -12.78 12.09
N ARG A 66 31.88 -12.63 11.11
CA ARG A 66 32.08 -13.10 9.72
C ARG A 66 33.16 -12.29 9.01
N GLU A 67 33.24 -10.98 9.23
CA GLU A 67 34.28 -10.10 8.68
C GLU A 67 35.68 -10.45 9.22
N LYS A 68 35.76 -10.98 10.45
CA LYS A 68 36.98 -11.52 11.04
C LYS A 68 37.36 -12.94 10.53
N ASN A 69 36.72 -13.43 9.46
CA ASN A 69 36.94 -14.75 8.86
C ASN A 69 36.75 -15.94 9.83
N LEU A 70 35.91 -15.79 10.87
CA LEU A 70 35.62 -16.89 11.79
C LEU A 70 34.78 -17.95 11.07
N SER A 71 35.15 -19.23 11.25
CA SER A 71 34.40 -20.35 10.68
C SER A 71 32.98 -20.41 11.27
N LYS A 72 32.04 -20.97 10.50
CA LYS A 72 30.64 -21.12 10.92
C LYS A 72 30.50 -21.92 12.23
N GLU A 73 31.39 -22.88 12.52
CA GLU A 73 31.40 -23.58 13.81
C GLU A 73 31.92 -22.71 14.96
N MET A 74 32.97 -21.90 14.72
CA MET A 74 33.56 -21.03 15.74
C MET A 74 32.59 -19.90 16.15
N ILE A 75 31.84 -19.34 15.20
CA ILE A 75 30.78 -18.36 15.48
C ILE A 75 29.69 -18.98 16.37
N ARG A 76 29.29 -20.23 16.09
CA ARG A 76 28.31 -20.95 16.93
C ARG A 76 28.84 -21.14 18.35
N HIS A 77 30.10 -21.56 18.50
CA HIS A 77 30.72 -21.83 19.79
C HIS A 77 30.91 -20.55 20.64
N LEU A 78 31.41 -19.46 20.04
CA LEU A 78 31.57 -18.16 20.71
C LEU A 78 30.24 -17.57 21.17
N MET A 79 29.20 -17.64 20.32
CA MET A 79 27.87 -17.16 20.70
C MET A 79 27.24 -17.99 21.81
N GLN A 80 27.54 -19.29 21.86
CA GLN A 80 27.07 -20.18 22.93
C GLN A 80 27.77 -19.88 24.26
N ILE A 81 29.09 -19.66 24.25
CA ILE A 81 29.85 -19.25 25.43
C ILE A 81 29.37 -17.89 25.96
N HIS A 82 29.09 -16.94 25.06
CA HIS A 82 28.67 -15.60 25.47
C HIS A 82 27.23 -15.57 26.02
N LEU A 83 26.40 -16.56 25.69
CA LEU A 83 25.06 -16.73 26.28
C LEU A 83 25.08 -17.49 27.62
N ASP A 84 26.03 -18.42 27.82
CA ASP A 84 26.05 -19.33 28.97
C ASP A 84 26.87 -18.85 30.20
N GLY A 85 27.38 -17.61 30.19
CA GLY A 85 27.81 -16.88 31.39
C GLY A 85 28.57 -17.70 32.45
N ARG A 86 29.83 -18.07 32.19
CA ARG A 86 30.73 -18.61 33.22
C ARG A 86 32.11 -17.97 33.11
N GLY A 87 32.38 -17.04 34.01
CA GLY A 87 33.66 -16.35 34.17
C GLY A 87 34.53 -16.95 35.27
N GLU A 88 35.68 -16.28 35.44
CA GLU A 88 36.71 -16.33 36.50
C GLU A 88 37.79 -17.41 36.32
N GLU A 89 39.08 -17.06 36.12
CA GLU A 89 40.05 -16.37 37.00
C GLU A 89 40.42 -17.16 38.26
N ASP A 90 41.68 -17.60 38.37
CA ASP A 90 42.42 -17.94 39.62
C ASP A 90 43.89 -18.24 39.22
N ALA A 91 44.99 -17.93 39.91
CA ALA A 91 45.34 -17.49 41.26
C ALA A 91 46.67 -16.68 41.14
N GLY A 92 47.08 -15.71 41.99
CA GLY A 92 47.28 -15.78 43.45
C GLY A 92 48.54 -16.63 43.80
N THR A 93 49.49 -16.34 44.70
CA THR A 93 49.75 -15.29 45.71
C THR A 93 51.10 -15.62 46.41
N LEU A 94 52.04 -14.66 46.48
CA LEU A 94 52.98 -14.30 47.59
C LEU A 94 53.81 -15.41 48.35
N PRO A 95 54.53 -15.11 49.47
CA PRO A 95 56.00 -15.24 49.57
C PRO A 95 56.42 -16.06 50.83
N ALA A 96 57.70 -16.07 51.22
CA ALA A 96 58.16 -15.84 52.61
C ALA A 96 59.61 -16.27 52.86
N SER A 97 60.33 -15.40 53.55
CA SER A 97 61.62 -15.56 54.23
C SER A 97 61.51 -16.36 55.55
N PRO A 98 62.62 -16.94 56.07
CA PRO A 98 62.66 -17.67 57.33
C PRO A 98 63.14 -16.82 58.53
N PRO A 99 62.91 -17.25 59.79
CA PRO A 99 63.67 -16.74 60.92
C PRO A 99 64.41 -17.85 61.71
N ALA A 100 65.68 -17.55 61.97
CA ALA A 100 66.37 -17.54 63.28
C ALA A 100 66.51 -18.80 64.17
N VAL A 101 67.54 -18.68 65.04
CA VAL A 101 67.91 -19.44 66.27
C VAL A 101 68.60 -20.80 65.99
N THR A 102 69.67 -21.26 66.65
CA THR A 102 70.27 -20.97 67.97
C THR A 102 71.71 -21.48 68.01
N ARG A 103 72.56 -20.73 68.72
CA ARG A 103 73.94 -21.01 69.15
C ARG A 103 74.03 -22.24 70.08
N SER A 104 75.08 -23.05 69.95
CA SER A 104 75.81 -23.68 71.08
C SER A 104 77.13 -24.29 70.59
N LEU A 105 78.20 -23.96 71.29
CA LEU A 105 79.59 -24.35 71.05
C LEU A 105 79.89 -25.65 71.79
N GLU A 106 80.50 -26.64 71.14
CA GLU A 106 81.48 -27.53 71.78
C GLU A 106 82.62 -27.85 70.81
N ALA A 107 83.83 -27.78 71.36
CA ALA A 107 85.09 -27.74 70.67
C ALA A 107 85.61 -29.13 70.29
N ASN A 108 86.26 -29.23 69.13
CA ASN A 108 87.33 -30.18 68.87
C ASN A 108 88.32 -29.55 67.87
N PRO A 109 89.63 -29.47 68.16
CA PRO A 109 90.55 -28.67 67.36
C PRO A 109 91.35 -29.55 66.39
N VAL A 110 90.82 -29.85 65.19
CA VAL A 110 91.68 -30.16 64.03
C VAL A 110 90.91 -29.94 62.71
N ASN A 111 91.15 -28.82 62.01
CA ASN A 111 91.32 -28.70 60.54
C ASN A 111 91.31 -27.21 60.11
N ASP A 112 92.43 -26.53 60.34
CA ASP A 112 92.66 -25.12 59.99
C ASP A 112 92.60 -24.84 58.46
N MET A 113 92.70 -25.88 57.62
CA MET A 113 92.61 -25.76 56.16
C MET A 113 91.21 -25.91 55.58
N GLU A 114 90.31 -26.59 56.28
CA GLU A 114 88.94 -26.84 55.82
C GLU A 114 88.05 -25.64 56.13
N LEU A 115 88.21 -25.05 57.33
CA LEU A 115 87.60 -23.78 57.73
C LEU A 115 88.04 -22.59 56.84
N PHE A 116 89.29 -22.58 56.37
CA PHE A 116 89.78 -21.56 55.47
C PHE A 116 89.20 -21.72 54.05
N MET A 117 89.11 -22.95 53.52
CA MET A 117 88.46 -23.20 52.23
C MET A 117 86.96 -22.91 52.27
N GLU A 118 86.27 -23.27 53.36
CA GLU A 118 84.85 -22.97 53.55
C GLU A 118 84.58 -21.48 53.72
N ALA A 119 85.46 -20.75 54.40
CA ALA A 119 85.42 -19.29 54.45
C ALA A 119 85.67 -18.65 53.06
N LEU A 120 86.61 -19.18 52.28
CA LEU A 120 86.90 -18.72 50.90
C LEU A 120 85.74 -19.01 49.95
N ASP A 121 85.12 -20.19 50.04
CA ASP A 121 83.97 -20.57 49.24
C ASP A 121 82.73 -19.76 49.64
N SER A 122 82.52 -19.49 50.93
CA SER A 122 81.45 -18.60 51.39
C SER A 122 81.65 -17.16 50.92
N TYR A 123 82.88 -16.67 50.89
CA TYR A 123 83.21 -15.33 50.37
C TYR A 123 83.02 -15.25 48.86
N LYS A 124 83.41 -16.29 48.11
CA LYS A 124 83.18 -16.38 46.66
C LYS A 124 81.69 -16.47 46.33
N GLU A 125 80.92 -17.25 47.07
CA GLU A 125 79.46 -17.33 46.97
C GLU A 125 78.81 -15.98 47.27
N SER A 126 79.19 -15.31 48.37
CA SER A 126 78.71 -13.98 48.74
C SER A 126 79.06 -12.95 47.68
N PHE A 127 80.30 -12.92 47.21
CA PHE A 127 80.76 -11.95 46.21
C PHE A 127 80.10 -12.17 44.85
N LEU A 128 79.92 -13.43 44.42
CA LEU A 128 79.17 -13.74 43.21
C LEU A 128 77.69 -13.43 43.37
N ALA A 129 77.11 -13.63 44.55
CA ALA A 129 75.73 -13.24 44.84
C ALA A 129 75.56 -11.72 44.81
N ASP A 130 76.52 -10.97 45.36
CA ASP A 130 76.55 -9.52 45.38
C ASP A 130 76.74 -8.95 43.97
N ILE A 131 77.72 -9.43 43.20
CA ILE A 131 77.88 -9.04 41.79
C ILE A 131 76.63 -9.40 40.99
N ARG A 132 76.08 -10.60 41.18
CA ARG A 132 74.89 -11.05 40.45
C ARG A 132 73.65 -10.24 40.86
N SER A 133 73.58 -9.79 42.10
CA SER A 133 72.54 -8.89 42.61
C SER A 133 72.71 -7.49 42.04
N GLU A 134 73.92 -6.94 42.06
CA GLU A 134 74.27 -5.60 41.58
C GLU A 134 74.07 -5.49 40.06
N ILE A 135 74.54 -6.47 39.28
CA ILE A 135 74.31 -6.54 37.83
C ILE A 135 72.82 -6.71 37.53
N ARG A 136 72.11 -7.59 38.25
CA ARG A 136 70.69 -7.85 37.98
C ARG A 136 69.81 -6.65 38.37
N ASN A 137 70.14 -5.96 39.45
CA ASN A 137 69.40 -4.79 39.92
C ASN A 137 69.76 -3.55 39.11
N GLY A 138 71.03 -3.35 38.77
CA GLY A 138 71.51 -2.27 37.89
C GLY A 138 70.88 -2.35 36.50
N ILE A 139 71.02 -3.50 35.82
CA ILE A 139 70.44 -3.70 34.48
C ILE A 139 68.91 -3.61 34.54
N ARG A 140 68.25 -4.24 35.53
CA ARG A 140 66.78 -4.17 35.62
C ARG A 140 66.32 -2.74 35.83
N LYS A 141 66.99 -1.94 36.67
CA LYS A 141 66.60 -0.56 36.94
C LYS A 141 66.84 0.35 35.74
N GLU A 142 67.98 0.21 35.07
CA GLU A 142 68.32 1.00 33.88
C GLU A 142 67.40 0.68 32.70
N VAL A 143 67.22 -0.61 32.37
CA VAL A 143 66.31 -1.04 31.31
C VAL A 143 64.87 -0.64 31.62
N LEU A 144 64.42 -0.74 32.87
CA LEU A 144 63.06 -0.37 33.24
C LEU A 144 62.83 1.15 33.11
N GLU A 145 63.78 1.98 33.51
CA GLU A 145 63.69 3.43 33.32
C GLU A 145 63.77 3.83 31.85
N GLU A 146 64.61 3.18 31.04
CA GLU A 146 64.73 3.47 29.60
C GLU A 146 63.48 3.01 28.82
N VAL A 147 62.95 1.82 29.11
CA VAL A 147 61.67 1.34 28.56
C VAL A 147 60.52 2.24 28.98
N LYS A 148 60.46 2.64 30.26
CA LYS A 148 59.44 3.57 30.76
C LYS A 148 59.53 4.93 30.06
N LYS A 149 60.74 5.44 29.85
CA LYS A 149 61.00 6.69 29.13
C LYS A 149 60.56 6.59 27.67
N GLU A 150 60.88 5.51 26.96
CA GLU A 150 60.50 5.38 25.55
C GLU A 150 59.01 5.08 25.38
N ILE A 151 58.38 4.31 26.29
CA ILE A 151 56.93 4.12 26.33
C ILE A 151 56.21 5.44 26.57
N THR A 152 56.64 6.23 27.56
CA THR A 152 56.02 7.54 27.83
C THR A 152 56.22 8.51 26.67
N ARG A 153 57.41 8.54 26.06
CA ARG A 153 57.69 9.39 24.90
C ARG A 153 56.87 8.98 23.68
N GLY A 154 56.77 7.68 23.39
CA GLY A 154 55.92 7.12 22.34
C GLY A 154 54.44 7.43 22.58
N SER A 155 53.94 7.20 23.81
CA SER A 155 52.56 7.51 24.19
C SER A 155 52.23 8.99 24.04
N VAL A 156 53.09 9.89 24.49
CA VAL A 156 52.88 11.35 24.36
C VAL A 156 52.85 11.75 22.89
N HIS A 157 53.73 11.20 22.06
CA HIS A 157 53.70 11.45 20.62
C HIS A 157 52.39 10.95 20.00
N THR A 158 51.97 9.71 20.27
CA THR A 158 50.73 9.15 19.72
C THR A 158 49.51 9.94 20.15
N VAL A 159 49.40 10.31 21.43
CA VAL A 159 48.30 11.15 21.94
C VAL A 159 48.31 12.51 21.26
N LYS A 160 49.47 13.13 21.07
CA LYS A 160 49.59 14.40 20.36
C LYS A 160 49.15 14.29 18.90
N THR A 161 49.59 13.26 18.17
CA THR A 161 49.21 13.05 16.76
C THR A 161 47.71 12.79 16.61
N ILE A 162 47.12 12.00 17.51
CA ILE A 162 45.68 11.75 17.54
C ILE A 162 44.92 13.04 17.87
N SER A 163 45.38 13.78 18.89
CA SER A 163 44.81 15.08 19.28
C SER A 163 44.80 16.06 18.12
N ASP A 164 45.93 16.27 17.45
CA ASP A 164 46.04 17.20 16.31
C ASP A 164 45.12 16.80 15.16
N SER A 165 44.98 15.48 14.93
CA SER A 165 44.09 14.94 13.89
C SER A 165 42.62 15.12 14.26
N ILE A 166 42.24 14.94 15.53
CA ILE A 166 40.89 15.21 16.05
C ILE A 166 40.57 16.70 15.93
N TYR A 167 41.47 17.59 16.32
CA TYR A 167 41.26 19.04 16.17
C TYR A 167 41.08 19.45 14.70
N LYS A 168 41.94 18.95 13.81
CA LYS A 168 41.88 19.28 12.39
C LYS A 168 40.61 18.73 11.73
N THR A 169 40.21 17.50 12.08
CA THR A 169 38.95 16.91 11.60
C THR A 169 37.74 17.65 12.17
N ALA A 170 37.73 17.99 13.46
CA ALA A 170 36.64 18.73 14.10
C ALA A 170 36.42 20.10 13.44
N GLU A 171 37.50 20.84 13.14
CA GLU A 171 37.41 22.11 12.43
C GLU A 171 36.93 21.92 10.99
N GLY A 172 37.41 20.88 10.30
CA GLY A 172 36.94 20.49 8.98
C GLY A 172 35.43 20.19 8.97
N THR A 173 34.95 19.37 9.89
CA THR A 173 33.53 19.04 10.04
C THR A 173 32.69 20.28 10.34
N LYS A 174 33.17 21.18 11.20
CA LYS A 174 32.47 22.45 11.51
C LYS A 174 32.31 23.32 10.25
N SER A 175 33.35 23.42 9.43
CA SER A 175 33.29 24.18 8.17
C SER A 175 32.29 23.57 7.17
N GLN A 176 32.29 22.24 7.05
CA GLN A 176 31.35 21.51 6.19
C GLN A 176 29.92 21.63 6.69
N LEU A 177 29.69 21.56 8.00
CA LEU A 177 28.37 21.76 8.60
C LEU A 177 27.84 23.16 8.29
N LYS A 178 28.70 24.19 8.39
CA LYS A 178 28.33 25.56 8.05
C LYS A 178 27.97 25.72 6.57
N SER A 179 28.77 25.13 5.68
CA SER A 179 28.48 25.14 4.24
C SER A 179 27.18 24.39 3.91
N LEU A 180 26.95 23.24 4.53
CA LEU A 180 25.74 22.47 4.36
C LEU A 180 24.51 23.23 4.86
N SER A 181 24.61 23.87 6.03
CA SER A 181 23.54 24.71 6.58
C SER A 181 23.16 25.82 5.60
N HIS A 182 24.15 26.51 5.03
CA HIS A 182 23.90 27.57 4.06
C HIS A 182 23.23 27.04 2.78
N LYS A 183 23.66 25.88 2.27
CA LYS A 183 23.01 25.24 1.12
C LYS A 183 21.58 24.82 1.41
N ILE A 184 21.31 24.31 2.61
CA ILE A 184 19.95 23.94 3.03
C ILE A 184 19.07 25.18 3.09
N GLU A 185 19.58 26.28 3.64
CA GLU A 185 18.86 27.55 3.73
C GLU A 185 18.54 28.10 2.34
N GLN A 186 19.53 28.16 1.45
CA GLN A 186 19.34 28.62 0.07
C GLN A 186 18.32 27.75 -0.69
N VAL A 187 18.47 26.42 -0.63
CA VAL A 187 17.52 25.52 -1.30
C VAL A 187 16.12 25.63 -0.68
N SER A 188 16.02 25.85 0.63
CA SER A 188 14.73 26.06 1.30
C SER A 188 14.06 27.35 0.84
N GLU A 189 14.82 28.42 0.68
CA GLU A 189 14.34 29.70 0.17
C GLU A 189 13.86 29.57 -1.28
N ASP A 190 14.70 29.04 -2.17
CA ASP A 190 14.36 28.78 -3.58
C ASP A 190 13.11 27.88 -3.70
N THR A 191 13.02 26.84 -2.87
CA THR A 191 11.85 25.94 -2.85
C THR A 191 10.60 26.67 -2.37
N SER A 192 10.71 27.55 -1.38
CA SER A 192 9.57 28.33 -0.86
C SER A 192 9.06 29.33 -1.90
N GLU A 193 9.97 30.02 -2.60
CA GLU A 193 9.61 30.96 -3.66
C GLU A 193 8.94 30.24 -4.84
N THR A 194 9.54 29.16 -5.33
CA THR A 194 8.96 28.37 -6.42
C THR A 194 7.63 27.74 -6.05
N PHE A 195 7.48 27.26 -4.82
CA PHE A 195 6.20 26.76 -4.31
C PHE A 195 5.14 27.87 -4.24
N GLY A 196 5.51 29.07 -3.80
CA GLY A 196 4.62 30.24 -3.80
C GLY A 196 4.12 30.59 -5.19
N ALA A 197 5.03 30.73 -6.16
CA ALA A 197 4.69 31.02 -7.55
C ALA A 197 3.81 29.93 -8.18
N PHE A 198 4.11 28.66 -7.91
CA PHE A 198 3.29 27.55 -8.36
C PHE A 198 1.89 27.58 -7.75
N SER A 199 1.78 27.84 -6.45
CA SER A 199 0.48 27.95 -5.76
C SER A 199 -0.36 29.09 -6.34
N GLU A 200 0.25 30.21 -6.69
CA GLU A 200 -0.43 31.35 -7.32
C GLU A 200 -0.95 31.01 -8.72
N GLU A 201 -0.14 30.33 -9.54
CA GLU A 201 -0.59 29.91 -10.87
C GLU A 201 -1.72 28.87 -10.80
N VAL A 202 -1.65 27.93 -9.84
CA VAL A 202 -2.75 26.98 -9.60
C VAL A 202 -4.03 27.70 -9.16
N ALA A 203 -3.93 28.68 -8.26
CA ALA A 203 -5.08 29.47 -7.83
C ALA A 203 -5.72 30.21 -9.01
N ARG A 204 -4.91 30.86 -9.85
CA ARG A 204 -5.35 31.60 -11.03
C ARG A 204 -5.98 30.69 -12.09
N ALA A 205 -5.36 29.53 -12.34
CA ALA A 205 -5.91 28.53 -13.25
C ALA A 205 -7.23 27.93 -12.74
N SER A 206 -7.33 27.68 -11.43
CA SER A 206 -8.56 27.19 -10.80
C SER A 206 -9.68 28.23 -10.87
N GLU A 207 -9.37 29.50 -10.64
CA GLU A 207 -10.33 30.60 -10.75
C GLU A 207 -10.85 30.72 -12.19
N GLY A 208 -9.95 30.78 -13.17
CA GLY A 208 -10.33 30.84 -14.59
C GLY A 208 -11.17 29.64 -15.05
N THR A 209 -10.82 28.43 -14.59
CA THR A 209 -11.59 27.21 -14.89
C THR A 209 -12.98 27.25 -14.26
N SER A 210 -13.09 27.71 -13.01
CA SER A 210 -14.38 27.87 -12.32
C SER A 210 -15.29 28.86 -13.05
N GLU A 211 -14.74 29.98 -13.52
CA GLU A 211 -15.48 30.96 -14.30
C GLU A 211 -15.98 30.38 -15.63
N GLN A 212 -15.14 29.62 -16.34
CA GLN A 212 -15.53 28.93 -17.57
C GLN A 212 -16.67 27.91 -17.34
N ILE A 213 -16.58 27.12 -16.26
CA ILE A 213 -17.64 26.17 -15.88
C ILE A 213 -18.94 26.92 -15.60
N ARG A 214 -18.88 28.05 -14.90
CA ARG A 214 -20.06 28.87 -14.61
C ARG A 214 -20.70 29.43 -15.89
N GLN A 215 -19.89 29.94 -16.82
CA GLN A 215 -20.38 30.41 -18.12
C GLN A 215 -21.02 29.30 -18.94
N LEU A 216 -20.39 28.12 -19.00
CA LEU A 216 -20.96 26.94 -19.68
C LEU A 216 -22.28 26.50 -19.04
N THR A 217 -22.33 26.46 -17.71
CA THR A 217 -23.56 26.10 -16.98
C THR A 217 -24.70 27.06 -17.29
N SER A 218 -24.42 28.38 -17.32
CA SER A 218 -25.41 29.38 -17.71
C SER A 218 -25.91 29.15 -19.13
N ARG A 219 -25.00 28.98 -20.10
CA ARG A 219 -25.38 28.75 -21.50
C ARG A 219 -26.21 27.48 -21.70
N VAL A 220 -25.87 26.41 -20.99
CA VAL A 220 -26.65 25.16 -21.03
C VAL A 220 -28.03 25.37 -20.42
N SER A 221 -28.15 26.12 -19.32
CA SER A 221 -29.43 26.46 -18.71
C SER A 221 -30.32 27.27 -19.66
N ASP A 222 -29.79 28.35 -20.23
CA ASP A 222 -30.52 29.23 -21.15
C ASP A 222 -30.97 28.46 -22.41
N SER A 223 -30.09 27.62 -22.96
CA SER A 223 -30.42 26.78 -24.11
C SER A 223 -31.47 25.72 -23.77
N SER A 224 -31.42 25.15 -22.56
CA SER A 224 -32.40 24.16 -22.11
C SER A 224 -33.78 24.79 -21.91
N GLU A 225 -33.82 26.02 -21.39
CA GLU A 225 -35.07 26.77 -21.22
C GLU A 225 -35.70 27.10 -22.57
N ALA A 226 -34.91 27.59 -23.52
CA ALA A 226 -35.36 27.86 -24.88
C ALA A 226 -35.94 26.61 -25.56
N ALA A 227 -35.21 25.49 -25.49
CA ALA A 227 -35.67 24.22 -26.05
C ALA A 227 -36.98 23.71 -25.39
N SER A 228 -37.14 23.93 -24.08
CA SER A 228 -38.37 23.56 -23.37
C SER A 228 -39.58 24.36 -23.84
N GLU A 229 -39.44 25.67 -24.08
CA GLU A 229 -40.54 26.49 -24.61
C GLU A 229 -40.88 26.16 -26.07
N GLU A 230 -39.88 25.84 -26.90
CA GLU A 230 -40.14 25.32 -28.26
C GLU A 230 -40.90 23.99 -28.22
N PHE A 231 -40.49 23.08 -27.34
CA PHE A 231 -41.14 21.78 -27.19
C PHE A 231 -42.58 21.90 -26.69
N LYS A 232 -42.83 22.79 -25.73
CA LYS A 232 -44.17 23.13 -25.24
C LYS A 232 -45.06 23.69 -26.35
N THR A 233 -44.50 24.58 -27.18
CA THR A 233 -45.19 25.13 -28.35
C THR A 233 -45.55 24.03 -29.34
N MET A 234 -44.62 23.12 -29.63
CA MET A 234 -44.85 21.97 -30.51
C MET A 234 -45.95 21.05 -29.97
N ILE A 235 -45.91 20.70 -28.67
CA ILE A 235 -46.96 19.90 -28.01
C ILE A 235 -48.33 20.57 -28.16
N HIS A 236 -48.41 21.88 -27.97
CA HIS A 236 -49.65 22.62 -28.11
C HIS A 236 -50.21 22.53 -29.54
N TYR A 237 -49.36 22.70 -30.57
CA TYR A 237 -49.80 22.55 -31.96
C TYR A 237 -50.24 21.13 -32.30
N ILE A 238 -49.50 20.12 -31.85
CA ILE A 238 -49.85 18.71 -32.08
C ILE A 238 -51.20 18.40 -31.41
N SER A 239 -51.39 18.83 -30.16
CA SER A 239 -52.64 18.61 -29.42
C SER A 239 -53.83 19.28 -30.11
N LYS A 240 -53.66 20.54 -30.54
CA LYS A 240 -54.70 21.28 -31.28
C LYS A 240 -55.02 20.63 -32.63
N SER A 241 -54.00 20.17 -33.36
CA SER A 241 -54.22 19.46 -34.62
C SER A 241 -54.97 18.15 -34.40
N ALA A 242 -54.60 17.38 -33.37
CA ALA A 242 -55.29 16.13 -33.04
C ALA A 242 -56.76 16.37 -32.66
N GLU A 243 -57.06 17.44 -31.93
CA GLU A 243 -58.44 17.84 -31.61
C GLU A 243 -59.25 18.16 -32.87
N ILE A 244 -58.69 18.97 -33.78
CA ILE A 244 -59.35 19.32 -35.05
C ILE A 244 -59.59 18.05 -35.88
N THR A 245 -58.57 17.20 -36.03
CA THR A 245 -58.71 15.94 -36.78
C THR A 245 -59.76 15.03 -36.17
N ASN A 246 -59.81 14.91 -34.84
CA ASN A 246 -60.87 14.13 -34.16
C ASN A 246 -62.26 14.72 -34.41
N HIS A 247 -62.39 16.05 -34.40
CA HIS A 247 -63.64 16.73 -34.70
C HIS A 247 -64.09 16.47 -36.15
N GLU A 248 -63.18 16.61 -37.12
CA GLU A 248 -63.44 16.32 -38.53
C GLU A 248 -63.84 14.86 -38.76
N ILE A 249 -63.14 13.91 -38.12
CA ILE A 249 -63.49 12.49 -38.17
C ILE A 249 -64.90 12.27 -37.62
N THR A 250 -65.24 12.87 -36.47
CA THR A 250 -66.57 12.73 -35.86
C THR A 250 -67.66 13.29 -36.75
N SER A 251 -67.43 14.47 -37.36
CA SER A 251 -68.34 15.11 -38.31
C SER A 251 -68.55 14.25 -39.57
N LEU A 252 -67.47 13.67 -40.09
CA LEU A 252 -67.53 12.78 -41.25
C LEU A 252 -68.30 11.49 -40.94
N ILE A 253 -68.11 10.92 -39.74
CA ILE A 253 -68.89 9.76 -39.28
C ILE A 253 -70.38 10.09 -39.19
N ASP A 254 -70.75 11.24 -38.62
CA ASP A 254 -72.15 11.67 -38.52
C ASP A 254 -72.77 11.88 -39.91
N THR A 255 -72.04 12.52 -40.83
CA THR A 255 -72.48 12.72 -42.21
C THR A 255 -72.69 11.38 -42.93
N LEU A 256 -71.75 10.44 -42.78
CA LEU A 256 -71.85 9.11 -43.38
C LEU A 256 -73.05 8.33 -42.83
N ASN A 257 -73.32 8.41 -41.52
CA ASN A 257 -74.48 7.78 -40.92
C ASN A 257 -75.79 8.38 -41.44
N LYS A 258 -75.88 9.71 -41.55
CA LYS A 258 -77.05 10.39 -42.12
C LYS A 258 -77.30 9.98 -43.58
N ASP A 259 -76.25 9.93 -44.38
CA ASP A 259 -76.34 9.52 -45.79
C ASP A 259 -76.78 8.05 -45.92
N ARG A 260 -76.21 7.17 -45.10
CA ARG A 260 -76.63 5.77 -45.00
C ARG A 260 -78.10 5.63 -44.64
N ASP A 261 -78.58 6.38 -43.66
CA ASP A 261 -79.98 6.33 -43.22
C ASP A 261 -80.92 6.88 -44.30
N ALA A 262 -80.56 7.97 -44.97
CA ALA A 262 -81.31 8.53 -46.10
C ALA A 262 -81.40 7.53 -47.26
N TYR A 263 -80.29 6.86 -47.60
CA TYR A 263 -80.27 5.82 -48.63
C TYR A 263 -81.17 4.63 -48.26
N LEU A 264 -81.09 4.15 -47.02
CA LEU A 264 -81.94 3.06 -46.54
C LEU A 264 -83.42 3.45 -46.58
N HIS A 265 -83.75 4.69 -46.22
CA HIS A 265 -85.11 5.20 -46.29
C HIS A 265 -85.62 5.21 -47.73
N ALA A 266 -84.87 5.82 -48.66
CA ALA A 266 -85.24 5.89 -50.08
C ALA A 266 -85.42 4.48 -50.68
N MET A 267 -84.51 3.54 -50.40
CA MET A 267 -84.64 2.15 -50.83
C MET A 267 -85.90 1.49 -50.26
N ASN A 268 -86.24 1.75 -49.00
CA ASN A 268 -87.44 1.19 -48.39
C ASN A 268 -88.72 1.78 -49.00
N GLU A 269 -88.74 3.09 -49.29
CA GLU A 269 -89.84 3.75 -49.99
C GLU A 269 -90.05 3.18 -51.39
N GLU A 270 -88.98 3.02 -52.19
CA GLU A 270 -89.07 2.37 -53.51
C GLU A 270 -89.63 0.95 -53.40
N ARG A 271 -89.17 0.16 -52.40
CA ARG A 271 -89.69 -1.20 -52.18
C ARG A 271 -91.18 -1.22 -51.84
N GLU A 272 -91.67 -0.28 -51.05
CA GLU A 272 -93.10 -0.16 -50.76
C GLU A 272 -93.90 0.29 -51.98
N GLN A 273 -93.37 1.21 -52.79
CA GLN A 273 -93.98 1.59 -54.07
C GLN A 273 -94.09 0.38 -55.01
N TYR A 274 -93.01 -0.38 -55.19
CA TYR A 274 -93.05 -1.60 -55.99
C TYR A 274 -94.05 -2.63 -55.44
N ARG A 275 -94.18 -2.77 -54.11
CA ARG A 275 -95.20 -3.64 -53.50
C ARG A 275 -96.62 -3.19 -53.84
N VAL A 276 -96.90 -1.90 -53.77
CA VAL A 276 -98.21 -1.33 -54.13
C VAL A 276 -98.50 -1.56 -55.61
N ASP A 277 -97.55 -1.25 -56.48
CA ASP A 277 -97.70 -1.44 -57.93
C ASP A 277 -97.93 -2.90 -58.31
N ILE A 278 -97.17 -3.82 -57.71
CA ILE A 278 -97.35 -5.27 -57.92
C ILE A 278 -98.75 -5.69 -57.46
N LYS A 279 -99.21 -5.21 -56.31
CA LYS A 279 -100.56 -5.53 -55.80
C LYS A 279 -101.65 -5.02 -56.72
N GLN A 280 -101.55 -3.77 -57.19
CA GLN A 280 -102.51 -3.21 -58.14
C GLN A 280 -102.55 -3.98 -59.47
N ARG A 281 -101.38 -4.36 -59.99
CA ARG A 281 -101.29 -5.18 -61.21
C ARG A 281 -101.92 -6.56 -61.00
N GLU A 282 -101.71 -7.17 -59.84
CA GLU A 282 -102.36 -8.43 -59.48
C GLU A 282 -103.88 -8.27 -59.40
N ASP A 283 -104.40 -7.21 -58.76
CA ASP A 283 -105.84 -6.95 -58.68
C ASP A 283 -106.47 -6.77 -60.08
N ILE A 284 -105.86 -5.96 -60.95
CA ILE A 284 -106.31 -5.79 -62.34
C ILE A 284 -106.24 -7.11 -63.12
N PHE A 285 -105.19 -7.90 -62.90
CA PHE A 285 -105.04 -9.20 -63.55
C PHE A 285 -106.13 -10.17 -63.07
N GLN A 286 -106.45 -10.20 -61.78
CA GLN A 286 -107.55 -10.99 -61.23
C GLN A 286 -108.89 -10.58 -61.84
N ASP A 287 -109.17 -9.27 -61.93
CA ASP A 287 -110.39 -8.75 -62.58
C ASP A 287 -110.45 -9.15 -64.06
N PHE A 288 -109.34 -9.03 -64.79
CA PHE A 288 -109.25 -9.47 -66.18
C PHE A 288 -109.52 -10.97 -66.33
N VAL A 289 -108.94 -11.81 -65.47
CA VAL A 289 -109.16 -13.26 -65.46
C VAL A 289 -110.62 -13.59 -65.15
N VAL A 290 -111.25 -12.90 -64.19
CA VAL A 290 -112.68 -13.07 -63.87
C VAL A 290 -113.56 -12.66 -65.05
N GLY A 291 -113.28 -11.49 -65.66
CA GLY A 291 -113.99 -11.02 -66.84
C GLY A 291 -113.88 -11.98 -68.03
N PHE A 292 -112.68 -12.50 -68.29
CA PHE A 292 -112.46 -13.51 -69.34
C PHE A 292 -113.23 -14.80 -69.06
N ARG A 293 -113.23 -15.30 -67.81
CA ARG A 293 -114.02 -16.47 -67.41
C ARG A 293 -115.52 -16.25 -67.63
N GLN A 294 -116.03 -15.07 -67.27
CA GLN A 294 -117.45 -14.73 -67.45
C GLN A 294 -117.81 -14.63 -68.95
N ALA A 295 -116.98 -13.98 -69.76
CA ALA A 295 -117.18 -13.86 -71.20
C ALA A 295 -117.14 -15.22 -71.90
N ALA A 296 -116.16 -16.08 -71.57
CA ALA A 296 -116.07 -17.44 -72.09
C ALA A 296 -117.31 -18.28 -71.72
N ALA A 297 -117.79 -18.17 -70.47
CA ALA A 297 -119.02 -18.83 -70.04
C ALA A 297 -120.29 -18.29 -70.74
N ALA A 298 -120.33 -17.00 -71.10
CA ALA A 298 -121.42 -16.40 -71.87
C ALA A 298 -121.39 -16.82 -73.35
N GLU A 299 -120.20 -16.94 -73.95
CA GLU A 299 -120.03 -17.40 -75.33
C GLU A 299 -120.39 -18.90 -75.47
N GLU A 300 -120.08 -19.74 -74.48
CA GLU A 300 -120.60 -21.11 -74.43
C GLU A 300 -122.13 -21.16 -74.43
N LYS A 301 -122.80 -20.24 -73.72
CA LYS A 301 -124.27 -20.11 -73.74
C LYS A 301 -124.77 -19.61 -75.10
N ALA A 302 -124.09 -18.64 -75.73
CA ALA A 302 -124.46 -18.11 -77.05
C ALA A 302 -124.28 -19.14 -78.18
N LYS A 303 -123.20 -19.93 -78.15
CA LYS A 303 -122.96 -21.06 -79.06
C LYS A 303 -124.00 -22.18 -78.92
N LYS A 304 -124.63 -22.35 -77.76
CA LYS A 304 -125.81 -23.25 -77.63
C LYS A 304 -127.05 -22.69 -78.35
N GLY A 305 -127.22 -21.37 -78.45
CA GLY A 305 -128.33 -20.74 -79.16
C GLY A 305 -128.23 -20.80 -80.69
N TRP A 306 -127.01 -20.75 -81.25
CA TRP A 306 -126.81 -20.76 -82.70
C TRP A 306 -126.78 -22.16 -83.32
N LYS A 307 -126.76 -23.23 -82.52
CA LYS A 307 -126.94 -24.61 -83.02
C LYS A 307 -128.39 -24.93 -83.44
N PHE A 308 -129.32 -23.97 -83.33
CA PHE A 308 -130.71 -24.14 -83.73
C PHE A 308 -131.03 -23.66 -85.16
N TRP A 309 -130.09 -23.02 -85.86
CA TRP A 309 -130.27 -22.58 -87.25
C TRP A 309 -129.19 -23.20 -88.14
N LYS A 310 -129.66 -23.98 -89.11
CA LYS A 310 -128.93 -24.78 -90.09
C LYS A 310 -128.86 -24.03 -91.41
#